data_AF-A0A2E6CMF9-F1
#
_entry.id   AF-A0A2E6CMF9-F1
#
_cell.length_a   1.000
_cell.length_b   1.000
_cell.length_c   1.000
_cell.angle_alpha   90.00
_cell.angle_beta   90.00
_cell.angle_gamma   90.00
#
_symmetry.space_group_name_H-M   'P 1'
#
loop_
_entity.id
_entity.type
_entity.pdbx_description
1 polymer ?
#
loop_
_entity_poly.entity_id
_entity_poly.type
_entity_poly.pdbx_seq_one_letter_code
_entity_poly.pdbx_strand_id
1 'polypeptide(L)'
;MTNDGISDLYTRALASFGEVFSQVPLDAWDLPTPCTEWTTQTLVVHVVSGEVQLVNLLEHNEFVEADLSANILGPDPISAWRGTALKAIGLVQDTPLDTPISHPTMTLTLERLLGARITDNVVHGWDLSQALSISYDIEEETAEWLLDFWLPLFDFLTNSEHFCAPVEPIDDSASSRLLALLGRTRES
;
A
#
# COMPACT_ATOMS: atom_id res chain seq x y z
N MET A 1 -19.14 -5.77 5.25
CA MET A 1 -18.81 -4.39 5.65
C MET A 1 -19.62 -3.45 4.75
N THR A 2 -20.09 -2.30 5.24
CA THR A 2 -20.77 -1.32 4.36
C THR A 2 -19.76 -0.68 3.41
N ASN A 3 -20.23 -0.18 2.26
CA ASN A 3 -19.39 0.51 1.27
C ASN A 3 -18.57 1.66 1.88
N ASP A 4 -19.12 2.29 2.93
CA ASP A 4 -18.52 3.44 3.61
C ASP A 4 -17.28 3.04 4.43
N GLY A 5 -17.23 1.85 5.03
CA GLY A 5 -16.16 1.49 5.97
C GLY A 5 -14.79 1.26 5.31
N ILE A 6 -14.74 0.49 4.22
CA ILE A 6 -13.47 0.19 3.53
C ILE A 6 -12.99 1.39 2.70
N SER A 7 -13.90 2.17 2.12
CA SER A 7 -13.57 3.39 1.38
C SER A 7 -12.97 4.47 2.28
N ASP A 8 -13.49 4.61 3.50
CA ASP A 8 -12.91 5.50 4.51
C ASP A 8 -11.53 5.00 4.98
N LEU A 9 -11.37 3.69 5.19
CA LEU A 9 -10.08 3.10 5.56
C LEU A 9 -9.04 3.30 4.45
N TYR A 10 -9.42 3.07 3.19
CA TYR A 10 -8.59 3.34 2.02
C TYR A 10 -8.18 4.81 1.93
N THR A 11 -9.11 5.73 2.14
CA THR A 11 -8.82 7.17 2.17
C THR A 11 -7.78 7.52 3.25
N ARG A 12 -7.91 6.97 4.47
CA ARG A 12 -6.94 7.17 5.55
C ARG A 12 -5.57 6.58 5.22
N ALA A 13 -5.53 5.39 4.60
CA ALA A 13 -4.29 4.76 4.18
C ALA A 13 -3.50 5.63 3.18
N LEU A 14 -4.18 6.17 2.17
CA LEU A 14 -3.58 7.09 1.20
C LEU A 14 -3.06 8.37 1.86
N ALA A 15 -3.83 8.92 2.80
CA ALA A 15 -3.40 10.11 3.55
C ALA A 15 -2.13 9.81 4.36
N SER A 16 -2.10 8.70 5.09
CA SER A 16 -0.97 8.27 5.92
C SER A 16 0.31 8.10 5.09
N PHE A 17 0.24 7.41 3.94
CA PHE A 17 1.38 7.31 3.03
C PHE A 17 1.84 8.68 2.52
N GLY A 18 0.89 9.53 2.11
CA GLY A 18 1.17 10.88 1.63
C GLY A 18 1.86 11.78 2.64
N GLU A 19 1.54 11.65 3.93
CA GLU A 19 2.18 12.39 5.01
C GLU A 19 3.65 12.01 5.17
N VAL A 20 3.98 10.72 5.15
CA VAL A 20 5.38 10.23 5.16
C VAL A 20 6.10 10.64 3.88
N PHE A 21 5.46 10.45 2.72
CA PHE A 21 6.05 10.77 1.44
C PHE A 21 6.41 12.26 1.33
N SER A 22 5.58 13.15 1.86
CA SER A 22 5.84 14.60 1.87
C SER A 22 7.10 15.01 2.63
N GLN A 23 7.66 14.10 3.45
CA GLN A 23 8.85 14.34 4.24
C GLN A 23 10.13 13.83 3.58
N VAL A 24 10.07 13.17 2.42
CA VAL A 24 11.24 12.67 1.68
C VAL A 24 12.14 13.83 1.22
N PRO A 25 13.37 13.97 1.74
CA PRO A 25 14.32 14.96 1.26
C PRO A 25 14.82 14.68 -0.16
N LEU A 26 15.29 15.72 -0.86
CA LEU A 26 15.78 15.59 -2.25
C LEU A 26 17.00 14.66 -2.40
N ASP A 27 17.75 14.42 -1.34
CA ASP A 27 18.95 13.57 -1.30
C ASP A 27 18.69 12.17 -0.70
N ALA A 28 17.43 11.84 -0.39
CA ALA A 28 17.07 10.61 0.30
C ALA A 28 16.50 9.51 -0.61
N TRP A 29 16.54 9.68 -1.93
CA TRP A 29 15.89 8.79 -2.92
C TRP A 29 16.58 7.43 -3.14
N ASP A 30 17.83 7.31 -2.69
CA ASP A 30 18.65 6.09 -2.81
C ASP A 30 18.86 5.38 -1.47
N LEU A 31 18.16 5.81 -0.39
CA LEU A 31 18.27 5.17 0.92
C LEU A 31 17.70 3.75 0.88
N PRO A 32 18.31 2.79 1.60
CA PRO A 32 17.78 1.43 1.72
C PRO A 32 16.46 1.44 2.49
N THR A 33 15.59 0.48 2.19
CA THR A 33 14.32 0.28 2.90
C THR A 33 14.28 -1.11 3.55
N PRO A 34 13.35 -1.39 4.48
CA PRO A 34 13.13 -2.74 5.00
C PRO A 34 12.81 -3.78 3.92
N CYS A 35 12.23 -3.36 2.79
CA CYS A 35 12.21 -4.15 1.57
C CYS A 35 13.61 -4.15 0.95
N THR A 36 14.43 -5.13 1.28
CA THR A 36 15.89 -5.12 1.11
C THR A 36 16.40 -4.85 -0.32
N GLU A 37 15.60 -5.12 -1.35
CA GLU A 37 15.95 -4.85 -2.75
C GLU A 37 15.51 -3.45 -3.24
N TRP A 38 14.82 -2.68 -2.40
CA TRP A 38 14.21 -1.41 -2.78
C TRP A 38 14.91 -0.23 -2.10
N THR A 39 15.18 0.79 -2.91
CA THR A 39 15.45 2.13 -2.41
C THR A 39 14.13 2.85 -2.09
N THR A 40 14.19 3.99 -1.40
CA THR A 40 13.03 4.86 -1.22
C THR A 40 12.39 5.28 -2.55
N GLN A 41 13.17 5.48 -3.62
CA GLN A 41 12.60 5.70 -4.96
C GLN A 41 11.81 4.51 -5.45
N THR A 42 12.36 3.30 -5.40
CA THR A 42 11.66 2.09 -5.84
C THR A 42 10.36 1.88 -5.06
N LEU A 43 10.40 2.09 -3.75
CA LEU A 43 9.23 1.99 -2.87
C LEU A 43 8.16 3.02 -3.23
N VAL A 44 8.53 4.29 -3.38
CA VAL A 44 7.57 5.35 -3.72
C VAL A 44 6.96 5.10 -5.09
N VAL A 45 7.78 4.74 -6.08
CA VAL A 45 7.28 4.39 -7.42
C VAL A 45 6.31 3.22 -7.33
N HIS A 46 6.63 2.16 -6.60
CA HIS A 46 5.75 1.01 -6.43
C HIS A 46 4.35 1.40 -5.92
N VAL A 47 4.29 2.19 -4.83
CA VAL A 47 3.01 2.61 -4.25
C VAL A 47 2.23 3.50 -5.22
N VAL A 48 2.89 4.50 -5.82
CA VAL A 48 2.25 5.44 -6.77
C VAL A 48 1.73 4.70 -8.00
N SER A 49 2.53 3.79 -8.58
CA SER A 49 2.15 3.03 -9.77
C SER A 49 0.97 2.09 -9.52
N GLY A 50 0.86 1.54 -8.32
CA GLY A 50 -0.29 0.76 -7.92
C GLY A 50 -1.59 1.57 -7.84
N GLU A 51 -1.56 2.82 -7.35
CA GLU A 51 -2.74 3.69 -7.37
C GLU A 51 -3.09 4.16 -8.78
N VAL A 52 -2.09 4.43 -9.63
CA VAL A 52 -2.33 4.71 -11.05
C VAL A 52 -2.98 3.50 -11.75
N GLN A 53 -2.54 2.28 -11.45
CA GLN A 53 -3.15 1.07 -11.99
C GLN A 53 -4.61 0.91 -11.54
N LEU A 54 -4.92 1.16 -10.26
CA LEU A 54 -6.30 1.17 -9.76
C LEU A 54 -7.16 2.18 -10.52
N VAL A 55 -6.68 3.41 -10.71
CA VAL A 55 -7.37 4.45 -11.47
C VAL A 55 -7.67 3.97 -12.91
N ASN A 56 -6.67 3.44 -13.60
CA ASN A 56 -6.83 2.94 -14.97
C ASN A 56 -7.84 1.79 -15.05
N LEU A 57 -7.80 0.86 -14.09
CA LEU A 57 -8.74 -0.25 -13.99
C LEU A 57 -10.18 0.25 -13.83
N LEU A 58 -10.42 1.22 -12.95
CA LEU A 58 -11.76 1.72 -12.69
C LEU A 58 -12.31 2.61 -13.81
N GLU A 59 -11.46 3.40 -14.48
CA GLU A 59 -11.91 4.28 -15.58
C GLU A 59 -12.08 3.56 -16.91
N HIS A 60 -11.24 2.56 -17.19
CA HIS A 60 -11.11 1.98 -18.52
C HIS A 60 -11.43 0.48 -18.56
N ASN A 61 -11.66 -0.15 -17.40
CA ASN A 61 -11.86 -1.59 -17.26
C ASN A 61 -10.72 -2.40 -17.92
N GLU A 62 -9.50 -1.85 -17.88
CA GLU A 62 -8.32 -2.39 -18.52
C GLU A 62 -7.22 -2.62 -17.49
N PHE A 63 -6.71 -3.85 -17.45
CA PHE A 63 -5.51 -4.17 -16.69
C PHE A 63 -4.29 -3.80 -17.53
N VAL A 64 -3.64 -2.70 -17.13
CA VAL A 64 -2.37 -2.27 -17.70
C VAL A 64 -1.27 -2.59 -16.70
N GLU A 65 -0.18 -3.20 -17.16
CA GLU A 65 1.00 -3.39 -16.31
C GLU A 65 1.49 -2.04 -15.78
N ALA A 66 1.80 -2.00 -14.50
CA ALA A 66 2.23 -0.78 -13.84
C ALA A 66 3.58 -0.30 -14.41
N ASP A 67 3.66 0.98 -14.78
CA ASP A 67 4.95 1.62 -15.09
C ASP A 67 5.75 1.76 -13.79
N LEU A 68 6.81 0.97 -13.64
CA LEU A 68 7.71 1.01 -12.47
C LEU A 68 8.92 1.95 -12.70
N SER A 69 8.85 2.85 -13.68
CA SER A 69 9.87 3.88 -13.87
C SER A 69 9.60 5.11 -13.00
N ALA A 70 10.67 5.80 -12.59
CA ALA A 70 10.57 7.05 -11.84
C ALA A 70 9.85 8.18 -12.62
N ASN A 71 9.61 8.02 -13.93
CA ASN A 71 8.90 9.01 -14.73
C ASN A 71 7.46 9.24 -14.25
N ILE A 72 6.84 8.23 -13.61
CA ILE A 72 5.48 8.33 -13.08
C ILE A 72 5.34 9.41 -12.00
N LEU A 73 6.44 9.74 -11.32
CA LEU A 73 6.49 10.78 -10.31
C LEU A 73 6.50 12.20 -10.93
N GLY A 74 6.90 12.31 -12.20
CA GLY A 74 7.05 13.59 -12.88
C GLY A 74 8.04 14.54 -12.19
N PRO A 75 7.97 15.85 -12.49
CA PRO A 75 8.88 16.84 -11.92
C PRO A 75 8.51 17.27 -10.48
N ASP A 76 7.29 16.98 -10.04
CA ASP A 76 6.79 17.25 -8.68
C ASP A 76 6.09 15.99 -8.14
N PRO A 77 6.85 15.08 -7.50
CA PRO A 77 6.34 13.81 -7.03
C PRO A 77 5.17 13.90 -6.04
N ILE A 78 5.17 14.93 -5.19
CA ILE A 78 4.10 15.12 -4.20
C ILE A 78 2.82 15.62 -4.86
N SER A 79 2.93 16.52 -5.84
CA SER A 79 1.75 16.93 -6.63
C SER A 79 1.20 15.77 -7.46
N ALA A 80 2.06 14.93 -8.04
CA ALA A 80 1.66 13.73 -8.76
C ALA A 80 0.90 12.76 -7.83
N TRP A 81 1.45 12.47 -6.64
CA TRP A 81 0.77 11.64 -5.63
C TRP A 81 -0.60 12.19 -5.24
N ARG A 82 -0.68 13.47 -4.88
CA ARG A 82 -1.96 14.09 -4.48
C ARG A 82 -3.02 13.98 -5.57
N GLY A 83 -2.65 14.22 -6.83
CA GLY A 83 -3.55 14.08 -7.97
C GLY A 83 -4.06 12.65 -8.13
N THR A 84 -3.16 11.67 -8.09
CA THR A 84 -3.50 10.24 -8.19
C THR A 84 -4.38 9.79 -7.03
N ALA A 85 -4.01 10.13 -5.78
CA ALA A 85 -4.75 9.76 -4.58
C ALA A 85 -6.18 10.32 -4.59
N LEU A 86 -6.36 11.61 -4.88
CA LEU A 86 -7.69 12.23 -4.96
C LEU A 86 -8.57 11.58 -6.02
N LYS A 87 -7.98 11.26 -7.18
CA LYS A 87 -8.69 10.60 -8.28
C LYS A 87 -9.10 9.17 -7.90
N ALA A 88 -8.20 8.41 -7.30
CA ALA A 88 -8.47 7.05 -6.85
C ALA A 88 -9.57 7.01 -5.78
N ILE A 89 -9.52 7.91 -4.78
CA ILE A 89 -10.55 8.05 -3.76
C ILE A 89 -11.92 8.30 -4.38
N GLY A 90 -12.04 9.25 -5.31
CA GLY A 90 -13.31 9.55 -5.98
C GLY A 90 -13.87 8.35 -6.75
N LEU A 91 -13.03 7.65 -7.51
CA LEU A 91 -13.44 6.46 -8.26
C LEU A 91 -13.89 5.32 -7.33
N VAL A 92 -13.19 5.11 -6.22
CA VAL A 92 -13.55 4.09 -5.23
C VAL A 92 -14.90 4.41 -4.58
N GLN A 93 -15.13 5.66 -4.20
CA GLN A 93 -16.40 6.10 -3.61
C GLN A 93 -17.59 5.92 -4.57
N ASP A 94 -17.36 6.08 -5.87
CA ASP A 94 -18.39 5.96 -6.91
C ASP A 94 -18.59 4.52 -7.43
N THR A 95 -17.79 3.55 -6.95
CA THR A 95 -17.81 2.17 -7.47
C THR A 95 -18.28 1.17 -6.41
N PRO A 96 -19.26 0.28 -6.70
CA PRO A 96 -19.65 -0.78 -5.78
C PRO A 96 -18.50 -1.75 -5.45
N LEU A 97 -18.35 -2.14 -4.18
CA LEU A 97 -17.27 -3.03 -3.73
C LEU A 97 -17.24 -4.40 -4.40
N ASP A 98 -18.41 -4.92 -4.79
CA ASP A 98 -18.57 -6.20 -5.47
C ASP A 98 -18.28 -6.13 -6.98
N THR A 99 -17.93 -4.94 -7.49
CA THR A 99 -17.55 -4.75 -8.89
C THR A 99 -16.41 -5.69 -9.26
N PRO A 100 -16.59 -6.57 -10.26
CA PRO A 100 -15.52 -7.43 -10.75
C PRO A 100 -14.40 -6.60 -11.37
N ILE A 101 -13.17 -6.89 -10.99
CA ILE A 101 -11.97 -6.27 -11.55
C ILE A 101 -11.42 -7.19 -12.64
N SER A 102 -11.19 -6.62 -13.81
CA SER A 102 -10.49 -7.28 -14.90
C SER A 102 -9.03 -7.52 -14.50
N HIS A 103 -8.66 -8.77 -14.20
CA HIS A 103 -7.29 -9.16 -13.86
C HIS A 103 -6.91 -10.44 -14.63
N PRO A 104 -5.71 -10.52 -15.21
CA PRO A 104 -5.36 -11.56 -16.19
C PRO A 104 -5.36 -12.98 -15.61
N THR A 105 -5.11 -13.14 -14.32
CA THR A 105 -4.87 -14.45 -13.69
C THR A 105 -5.78 -14.75 -12.51
N MET A 106 -6.63 -13.80 -12.08
CA MET A 106 -7.44 -13.94 -10.88
C MET A 106 -8.79 -13.26 -11.07
N THR A 107 -9.86 -13.86 -10.53
CA THR A 107 -11.14 -13.16 -10.38
C THR A 107 -11.08 -12.36 -9.09
N LEU A 108 -11.08 -11.03 -9.19
CA LEU A 108 -11.00 -10.11 -8.05
C LEU A 108 -12.23 -9.20 -8.03
N THR A 109 -12.64 -8.77 -6.84
CA THR A 109 -13.60 -7.67 -6.65
C THR A 109 -12.85 -6.41 -6.26
N LEU A 110 -13.50 -5.25 -6.35
CA LEU A 110 -12.93 -4.00 -5.85
C LEU A 110 -12.59 -4.10 -4.36
N GLU A 111 -13.48 -4.68 -3.53
CA GLU A 111 -13.22 -4.92 -2.10
C GLU A 111 -11.88 -5.62 -1.87
N ARG A 112 -11.63 -6.64 -2.69
CA ARG A 112 -10.44 -7.46 -2.57
C ARG A 112 -9.18 -6.70 -2.97
N LEU A 113 -9.27 -5.92 -4.04
CA LEU A 113 -8.18 -5.07 -4.50
C LEU A 113 -7.87 -3.98 -3.47
N LEU A 114 -8.90 -3.36 -2.87
CA LEU A 114 -8.72 -2.35 -1.83
C LEU A 114 -7.98 -2.89 -0.60
N GLY A 115 -8.22 -4.13 -0.18
CA GLY A 115 -7.45 -4.72 0.92
C GLY A 115 -5.94 -4.79 0.61
N ALA A 116 -5.56 -5.13 -0.62
CA ALA A 116 -4.16 -5.06 -1.05
C ALA A 116 -3.66 -3.60 -1.11
N ARG A 117 -4.43 -2.67 -1.68
CA ARG A 117 -4.03 -1.25 -1.75
C ARG A 117 -3.87 -0.60 -0.37
N ILE A 118 -4.76 -0.88 0.57
CA ILE A 118 -4.66 -0.42 1.97
C ILE A 118 -3.37 -0.98 2.59
N THR A 119 -3.07 -2.26 2.35
CA THR A 119 -1.82 -2.88 2.81
C THR A 119 -0.61 -2.14 2.27
N ASP A 120 -0.53 -1.92 0.95
CA ASP A 120 0.60 -1.24 0.32
C ASP A 120 0.82 0.15 0.93
N ASN A 121 -0.24 0.96 1.03
CA ASN A 121 -0.12 2.32 1.57
C ASN A 121 0.30 2.34 3.04
N VAL A 122 -0.30 1.48 3.88
CA VAL A 122 -0.02 1.46 5.33
C VAL A 122 1.38 0.91 5.61
N VAL A 123 1.72 -0.23 5.02
CA VAL A 123 2.94 -0.98 5.32
C VAL A 123 4.14 -0.35 4.64
N HIS A 124 4.01 0.12 3.39
CA HIS A 124 5.10 0.87 2.75
C HIS A 124 5.21 2.30 3.28
N GLY A 125 4.15 2.88 3.85
CA GLY A 125 4.27 4.09 4.68
C GLY A 125 5.19 3.86 5.87
N TRP A 126 5.04 2.70 6.54
CA TRP A 126 5.97 2.29 7.59
C TRP A 126 7.38 2.04 7.03
N ASP A 127 7.54 1.27 5.96
CA ASP A 127 8.85 0.98 5.35
C ASP A 127 9.60 2.29 4.97
N LEU A 128 8.89 3.26 4.39
CA LEU A 128 9.43 4.58 4.04
C LEU A 128 9.82 5.39 5.28
N SER A 129 9.02 5.34 6.34
CA SER A 129 9.35 6.02 7.61
C SER A 129 10.65 5.49 8.23
N GLN A 130 10.90 4.18 8.12
CA GLN A 130 12.14 3.56 8.62
C GLN A 130 13.35 4.05 7.83
N ALA A 131 13.25 4.07 6.49
CA ALA A 131 14.31 4.58 5.63
C ALA A 131 14.65 6.06 5.93
N LEU A 132 13.65 6.86 6.28
CA LEU A 132 13.80 8.27 6.65
C LEU A 132 14.15 8.50 8.13
N SER A 133 14.14 7.44 8.96
CA SER A 133 14.31 7.52 10.42
C SER A 133 13.31 8.49 11.09
N ILE A 134 12.05 8.45 10.68
CA ILE A 134 10.96 9.26 11.25
C ILE A 134 9.89 8.38 11.92
N SER A 135 9.11 8.97 12.82
CA SER A 135 8.03 8.26 13.50
C SER A 135 6.87 7.94 12.55
N TYR A 136 6.36 6.72 12.65
CA TYR A 136 5.14 6.29 11.98
C TYR A 136 4.44 5.23 12.82
N ASP A 137 3.23 5.55 13.23
CA ASP A 137 2.39 4.67 14.03
C ASP A 137 1.25 4.14 13.16
N ILE A 138 1.21 2.82 12.97
CA ILE A 138 0.07 2.17 12.33
C ILE A 138 -1.04 2.11 13.38
N GLU A 139 -2.19 2.73 13.09
CA GLU A 139 -3.36 2.67 13.97
C GLU A 139 -3.77 1.21 14.24
N GLU A 140 -3.97 0.86 15.50
CA GLU A 140 -4.27 -0.52 15.91
C GLU A 140 -5.53 -1.07 15.23
N GLU A 141 -6.59 -0.26 15.08
CA GLU A 141 -7.81 -0.66 14.37
C GLU A 141 -7.54 -0.97 12.88
N THR A 142 -6.69 -0.17 12.24
CA THR A 142 -6.26 -0.42 10.84
C THR A 142 -5.44 -1.70 10.75
N ALA A 143 -4.57 -1.95 11.74
CA ALA A 143 -3.77 -3.17 11.78
C ALA A 143 -4.63 -4.41 12.04
N GLU A 144 -5.61 -4.35 12.94
CA GLU A 144 -6.58 -5.42 13.18
C GLU A 144 -7.36 -5.75 11.92
N TRP A 145 -7.85 -4.73 11.20
CA TRP A 145 -8.55 -4.93 9.94
C TRP A 145 -7.67 -5.64 8.89
N LEU A 146 -6.40 -5.22 8.78
CA LEU A 146 -5.45 -5.83 7.84
C LEU A 146 -5.07 -7.26 8.24
N LEU A 147 -4.99 -7.56 9.54
CA LEU A 147 -4.81 -8.93 10.02
C LEU A 147 -6.01 -9.80 9.62
N ASP A 148 -7.23 -9.33 9.84
CA ASP A 148 -8.46 -10.03 9.43
C ASP A 148 -8.53 -10.24 7.91
N PHE A 149 -7.98 -9.31 7.13
CA PHE A 149 -7.86 -9.43 5.68
C PHE A 149 -6.84 -10.50 5.26
N TRP A 150 -5.64 -10.52 5.86
CA TRP A 150 -4.53 -11.38 5.45
C TRP A 150 -4.54 -12.79 6.05
N LEU A 151 -5.06 -12.98 7.26
CA LEU A 151 -5.06 -14.30 7.90
C LEU A 151 -5.78 -15.39 7.08
N PRO A 152 -6.94 -15.14 6.44
CA PRO A 152 -7.56 -16.11 5.53
C PRO A 152 -6.72 -16.42 4.28
N LEU A 153 -5.72 -15.60 3.99
CA LEU A 153 -4.87 -15.66 2.80
C LEU A 153 -3.45 -16.09 3.12
N PHE A 154 -3.23 -16.60 4.33
CA PHE A 154 -1.91 -16.92 4.83
C PHE A 154 -1.13 -17.79 3.82
N ASP A 155 -1.76 -18.84 3.28
CA ASP A 155 -1.13 -19.71 2.29
C ASP A 155 -0.73 -18.96 1.00
N PHE A 156 -1.56 -18.02 0.53
CA PHE A 156 -1.22 -17.18 -0.62
C PHE A 156 -0.03 -16.28 -0.29
N LEU A 157 -0.06 -15.62 0.87
CA LEU A 157 0.98 -14.72 1.35
C LEU A 157 2.33 -15.44 1.47
N THR A 158 2.37 -16.61 2.12
CA THR A 158 3.63 -17.34 2.36
C THR A 158 4.21 -18.02 1.12
N ASN A 159 3.39 -18.27 0.10
CA ASN A 159 3.84 -18.84 -1.18
C ASN A 159 4.11 -17.76 -2.25
N SER A 160 3.93 -16.48 -1.90
CA SER A 160 4.13 -15.37 -2.81
C SER A 160 5.58 -14.86 -2.76
N GLU A 161 6.08 -14.38 -3.90
CA GLU A 161 7.32 -13.60 -3.96
C GLU A 161 7.09 -12.10 -3.64
N HIS A 162 5.84 -11.68 -3.41
CA HIS A 162 5.50 -10.28 -3.10
C HIS A 162 5.78 -9.88 -1.64
N PHE A 163 5.90 -10.86 -0.74
CA PHE A 163 6.13 -10.63 0.69
C PHE A 163 7.32 -11.45 1.19
N CYS A 164 8.07 -10.88 2.13
CA CYS A 164 9.03 -11.65 2.91
C CYS A 164 8.30 -12.66 3.79
N ALA A 165 8.99 -13.74 4.17
CA ALA A 165 8.42 -14.74 5.06
C ALA A 165 8.02 -14.11 6.41
N PRO A 166 6.89 -14.54 7.01
CA PRO A 166 6.49 -14.07 8.33
C PRO A 166 7.59 -14.28 9.39
N VAL A 167 7.68 -13.36 10.34
CA VAL A 167 8.60 -13.40 11.48
C VAL A 167 7.83 -13.37 12.80
N GLU A 168 8.55 -13.52 13.92
CA GLU A 168 7.94 -13.35 15.25
C GLU A 168 7.70 -11.86 15.54
N PRO A 169 6.52 -11.48 16.05
CA PRO A 169 6.24 -10.11 16.45
C PRO A 169 7.06 -9.70 17.68
N ILE A 170 7.37 -8.42 17.79
CA ILE A 170 8.18 -7.87 18.89
C ILE A 170 7.37 -7.66 20.18
N ASP A 171 6.06 -7.50 20.04
CA ASP A 171 5.07 -7.39 21.10
C ASP A 171 3.67 -7.82 20.60
N ASP A 172 2.68 -7.79 21.51
CA ASP A 172 1.31 -8.26 21.27
C ASP A 172 0.40 -7.26 20.51
N SER A 173 0.89 -6.06 20.15
CA SER A 173 0.10 -5.08 19.41
C SER A 173 -0.31 -5.61 18.03
N ALA A 174 -1.47 -5.17 17.53
CA ALA A 174 -1.94 -5.53 16.20
C ALA A 174 -0.97 -5.01 15.12
N SER A 175 -0.42 -3.81 15.30
CA SER A 175 0.59 -3.25 14.39
C SER A 175 1.86 -4.09 14.33
N SER A 176 2.42 -4.51 15.47
CA SER A 176 3.57 -5.44 15.54
C SER A 176 3.25 -6.77 14.85
N ARG A 177 2.10 -7.37 15.13
CA ARG A 177 1.65 -8.63 14.52
C ARG A 177 1.45 -8.53 13.01
N LEU A 178 0.90 -7.41 12.52
CA LEU A 178 0.73 -7.17 11.08
C LEU A 178 2.09 -7.07 10.37
N LEU A 179 2.99 -6.24 10.91
CA LEU A 179 4.33 -6.08 10.35
C LEU A 179 5.06 -7.43 10.31
N ALA A 180 4.99 -8.19 11.40
CA ALA A 180 5.60 -9.51 11.51
C ALA A 180 4.99 -10.51 10.52
N LEU A 181 3.66 -10.52 10.36
CA LEU A 181 2.97 -11.34 9.36
C LEU A 181 3.47 -11.06 7.94
N LEU A 182 3.80 -9.81 7.64
CA LEU A 182 4.29 -9.36 6.34
C LEU A 182 5.83 -9.36 6.25
N GLY A 183 6.51 -10.00 7.21
CA GLY A 183 7.96 -10.21 7.19
C GLY A 183 8.80 -8.97 7.54
N ARG A 184 8.20 -7.94 8.13
CA ARG A 184 8.93 -6.75 8.60
C ARG A 184 9.47 -7.00 10.01
N THR A 185 10.71 -6.57 10.23
CA THR A 185 11.32 -6.50 11.56
C THR A 185 11.65 -5.05 11.86
N ARG A 186 11.36 -4.57 13.08
CA ARG A 186 12.01 -3.35 13.57
C ARG A 186 13.44 -3.75 13.90
N GLU A 187 14.42 -3.12 13.26
CA GLU A 187 15.79 -3.20 13.79
C GLU A 187 15.80 -2.52 15.17
N SER A 188 16.38 -3.22 16.15
CA SER A 188 16.48 -2.81 17.56
C SER A 188 17.35 -1.58 17.77
#